data_AF-A0A7S8C660-F1
#
_entry.id   AF-A0A7S8C660-F1
#
_cell.length_a   1.000
_cell.length_b   1.000
_cell.length_c   1.000
_cell.angle_alpha   90.00
_cell.angle_beta   90.00
_cell.angle_gamma   90.00
#
_symmetry.space_group_name_H-M   'P 1'
#
loop_
_entity.id
_entity.type
_entity.pdbx_description
1 polymer ?
#
loop_
_entity_poly.entity_id
_entity_poly.type
_entity_poly.pdbx_seq_one_letter_code
_entity_poly.pdbx_strand_id
1 'polypeptide(L)' 'MADLGKDRLGSAGDDFYEALLAAHKGLSFQESAALNARLVLILANLVGDPDTLKAALDAARETGRRD' A
#
# COMPACT_ATOMS: atom_id res chain seq x y z
N MET A 1 4.13 18.36 -6.77
CA MET A 1 3.70 16.96 -6.71
C MET A 1 4.26 16.37 -5.42
N ALA A 2 3.43 15.73 -4.60
CA ALA A 2 3.89 15.14 -3.34
C ALA A 2 5.01 14.14 -3.63
N ASP A 3 6.07 14.18 -2.83
CA ASP A 3 7.10 13.14 -2.84
C ASP A 3 6.48 11.86 -2.25
N LEU A 4 5.93 11.03 -3.13
CA LEU A 4 5.21 9.79 -2.82
C LEU A 4 6.17 8.60 -2.61
N GLY A 5 7.43 8.73 -3.02
CA GLY A 5 8.47 7.71 -2.81
C GLY A 5 9.26 7.88 -1.51
N LYS A 6 9.11 9.02 -0.83
CA LYS A 6 9.75 9.27 0.45
C LYS A 6 9.12 8.44 1.56
N ASP A 7 9.96 7.73 2.29
CA ASP A 7 9.57 7.09 3.54
C ASP A 7 9.05 8.13 4.55
N ARG A 8 7.79 7.95 4.96
CA ARG A 8 7.12 8.78 5.97
C ARG A 8 6.87 8.03 7.27
N LEU A 9 7.09 6.72 7.29
CA LEU A 9 6.80 5.87 8.43
C LEU A 9 8.05 5.68 9.31
N GLY A 10 9.25 5.72 8.74
CA GLY A 10 10.48 5.48 9.49
C GLY A 10 10.40 4.14 10.23
N SER A 11 10.70 4.13 11.53
CA SER A 11 10.61 2.92 12.37
C SER A 11 9.18 2.37 12.50
N ALA A 12 8.14 3.20 12.36
CA ALA A 12 6.76 2.71 12.38
C ALA A 12 6.41 1.91 11.10
N GLY A 13 7.27 1.96 10.08
CA GLY A 13 7.13 1.17 8.86
C GLY A 13 7.25 -0.32 9.14
N ASP A 14 8.19 -0.70 10.01
CA ASP A 14 8.41 -2.08 10.42
C ASP A 14 7.21 -2.60 11.22
N ASP A 15 6.71 -1.83 12.19
CA ASP A 15 5.52 -2.19 12.98
C ASP A 15 4.28 -2.42 12.09
N PHE A 16 4.07 -1.54 11.09
CA PHE A 16 2.97 -1.71 10.14
C PHE A 16 3.17 -2.93 9.24
N TYR A 17 4.40 -3.18 8.77
CA TYR A 17 4.70 -4.34 7.94
C TYR A 17 4.48 -5.65 8.70
N GLU A 18 4.87 -5.72 9.98
CA GLU A 18 4.58 -6.86 10.84
C GLU A 18 3.06 -7.09 11.01
N ALA A 19 2.30 -6.02 11.26
CA ALA A 19 0.84 -6.10 11.37
C ALA A 19 0.19 -6.57 10.06
N LEU A 20 0.71 -6.11 8.92
CA LEU A 20 0.25 -6.53 7.59
C LEU A 20 0.53 -8.02 7.36
N LEU A 21 1.75 -8.50 7.65
CA LEU A 21 2.11 -9.92 7.56
C LEU A 21 1.24 -10.79 8.46
N ALA A 22 0.98 -10.33 9.69
CA ALA A 22 0.10 -11.04 10.62
C ALA A 22 -1.33 -11.16 10.06
N ALA A 23 -1.85 -10.11 9.41
CA ALA A 23 -3.17 -10.12 8.78
C ALA A 23 -3.30 -11.12 7.62
N HIS A 24 -2.18 -11.53 7.00
CA HIS A 24 -2.16 -12.53 5.93
C HIS A 24 -1.99 -13.98 6.42
N LYS A 25 -1.65 -14.21 7.69
CA LYS A 25 -1.43 -15.57 8.21
C LYS A 25 -2.67 -16.45 8.06
N GLY A 26 -2.50 -17.61 7.44
CA GLY A 26 -3.55 -18.61 7.25
C GLY A 26 -4.48 -18.34 6.06
N LEU A 27 -4.29 -17.23 5.33
CA LEU A 27 -5.05 -16.95 4.11
C LEU A 27 -4.46 -17.70 2.90
N SER A 28 -5.34 -18.17 2.02
CA SER A 28 -4.95 -18.56 0.67
C SER A 28 -4.45 -17.35 -0.14
N PHE A 29 -3.82 -17.62 -1.28
CA PHE A 29 -3.38 -16.57 -2.20
C PHE A 29 -4.55 -15.65 -2.64
N GLN A 30 -5.71 -16.24 -2.91
CA GLN A 30 -6.90 -15.50 -3.36
C GLN A 30 -7.45 -14.60 -2.24
N GLU A 31 -7.50 -15.11 -1.01
CA GLU A 31 -7.95 -14.35 0.16
C GLU A 31 -6.97 -13.23 0.52
N SER A 32 -5.66 -13.49 0.41
CA SER A 32 -4.59 -12.50 0.57
C SER A 32 -4.73 -11.37 -0.45
N ALA A 33 -4.94 -11.70 -1.73
CA ALA A 33 -5.20 -10.71 -2.77
C ALA A 33 -6.46 -9.88 -2.49
N ALA A 34 -7.54 -10.53 -2.04
CA ALA A 34 -8.78 -9.85 -1.66
C ALA A 34 -8.62 -8.95 -0.42
N LEU A 35 -7.77 -9.33 0.55
CA LEU A 35 -7.40 -8.49 1.68
C LEU A 35 -6.67 -7.23 1.20
N ASN A 36 -5.64 -7.38 0.36
CA ASN A 36 -4.88 -6.25 -0.17
C ASN A 36 -5.77 -5.29 -0.96
N ALA A 37 -6.66 -5.79 -1.82
CA ALA A 37 -7.60 -4.96 -2.57
C ALA A 37 -8.51 -4.12 -1.64
N ARG A 38 -9.05 -4.73 -0.58
CA ARG A 38 -9.86 -4.02 0.42
C ARG A 38 -9.04 -2.98 1.17
N LEU A 39 -7.82 -3.30 1.58
CA LEU A 39 -6.93 -2.37 2.27
C LEU A 39 -6.62 -1.15 1.39
N VAL A 40 -6.29 -1.36 0.11
CA VAL A 40 -6.06 -0.26 -0.85
C VAL A 40 -7.28 0.65 -0.96
N LEU A 41 -8.49 0.10 -1.05
CA LEU A 41 -9.72 0.91 -1.12
C LEU A 41 -9.97 1.71 0.16
N ILE A 42 -9.73 1.11 1.34
CA ILE A 42 -9.85 1.81 2.63
C ILE A 42 -8.85 2.97 2.70
N LEU A 43 -7.59 2.73 2.36
CA LEU A 43 -6.56 3.79 2.35
C LEU A 43 -6.87 4.87 1.32
N ALA A 44 -7.39 4.50 0.14
CA ALA A 44 -7.79 5.47 -0.88
C ALA A 44 -8.90 6.41 -0.39
N ASN A 45 -9.89 5.86 0.32
CA ASN A 45 -10.96 6.65 0.94
C ASN A 45 -10.43 7.56 2.05
N LEU A 46 -9.43 7.12 2.83
CA LEU A 46 -8.79 7.96 3.85
C LEU A 46 -7.99 9.12 3.22
N VAL A 47 -7.38 8.91 2.06
CA VAL A 47 -6.66 9.97 1.32
C VAL A 47 -7.64 10.99 0.72
N GLY A 48 -8.74 10.52 0.11
CA GLY A 48 -9.84 11.39 -0.35
C GLY A 48 -9.55 12.28 -1.58
N ASP A 49 -8.37 12.17 -2.19
CA ASP A 49 -7.96 12.98 -3.35
C ASP A 49 -7.60 12.10 -4.57
N PRO A 50 -8.44 12.10 -5.62
CA PRO A 50 -8.21 11.32 -6.84
C PRO A 50 -6.88 11.59 -7.55
N ASP A 51 -6.36 12.82 -7.52
CA ASP A 51 -5.12 13.15 -8.25
C ASP A 51 -3.89 12.67 -7.48
N THR A 52 -3.91 12.75 -6.15
CA THR A 52 -2.92 12.08 -5.29
C THR A 52 -2.94 10.56 -5.50
N LEU A 53 -4.12 9.94 -5.62
CA LEU A 53 -4.25 8.50 -5.85
C LEU A 53 -3.70 8.07 -7.22
N LYS A 54 -3.96 8.84 -8.29
CA LYS A 54 -3.38 8.58 -9.62
C LYS A 54 -1.85 8.69 -9.59
N ALA A 55 -1.32 9.73 -8.94
CA ALA A 55 0.13 9.88 -8.80
C ALA A 55 0.75 8.70 -8.00
N ALA A 56 0.06 8.17 -7.01
CA ALA A 56 0.51 6.99 -6.25
C ALA A 56 0.52 5.71 -7.12
N LEU A 57 -0.48 5.54 -8.00
CA LEU A 57 -0.51 4.43 -8.96
C LEU A 57 0.66 4.49 -9.95
N ASP A 58 0.96 5.69 -10.46
CA ASP A 58 2.09 5.89 -11.38
C ASP A 58 3.43 5.63 -10.69
N ALA A 59 3.59 6.09 -9.44
CA ALA A 59 4.77 5.79 -8.64
C ALA A 59 4.94 4.28 -8.41
N ALA A 60 3.89 3.57 -7.98
CA ALA A 60 3.94 2.12 -7.73
C ALA A 60 4.30 1.31 -8.99
N ARG A 61 3.82 1.75 -10.17
CA ARG A 61 4.18 1.14 -11.46
C ARG A 61 5.64 1.31 -11.84
N GLU A 62 6.27 2.40 -11.41
CA GLU A 62 7.67 2.69 -11.68
C GLU A 62 8.59 1.88 -10.76
N THR A 63 8.26 1.74 -9.47
CA THR A 63 9.05 0.94 -8.52
C THR A 63 9.05 -0.54 -8.90
N GLY A 64 7.89 -1.10 -9.29
CA GLY A 64 7.79 -2.51 -9.69
C GLY A 64 8.37 -2.84 -11.08
N ARG A 65 8.91 -1.85 -11.80
CA ARG A 65 9.60 -2.03 -13.09
C ARG A 65 11.13 -2.01 -12.98
N ARG A 66 11.66 -1.75 -11.78
CA ARG A 66 13.11 -1.63 -11.51
C ARG A 66 13.73 -2.91 -10.93
N ASP A 67 13.00 -4.01 -10.99
CA ASP A 67 13.46 -5.38 -10.71
C ASP A 67 13.79 -6.11 -12.03
#